data_AF-A0A937T633-F1
#
_entry.id   AF-A0A937T633-F1
#
_cell.length_a   1.000
_cell.length_b   1.000
_cell.length_c   1.000
_cell.angle_alpha   90.00
_cell.angle_beta   90.00
_cell.angle_gamma   90.00
#
_symmetry.space_group_name_H-M   'P 1'
#
loop_
_entity.id
_entity.type
_entity.pdbx_description
1 polymer ?
#
loop_
_entity_poly.entity_id
_entity_poly.type
_entity_poly.pdbx_seq_one_letter_code
_entity_poly.pdbx_strand_id
1 'polypeptide(L)'
;MRKLVKAIRRVYRSGEKGFTLIELLVVIGILAALAGVVTLGVTQFIGSGQEEACQTDWHNVQTAVAACMVDRVQTTCGPPCDSTDGLVTSNYLLSSPLGAYSMGTTGLVTNVGNTPCP
;
A
#
# COMPACT_ATOMS: atom_id res chain seq x y z
N MET A 1 3.35 58.33 14.91
CA MET A 1 3.51 57.34 13.81
C MET A 1 4.97 57.02 13.44
N ARG A 2 5.93 57.97 13.50
CA ARG A 2 7.34 57.73 13.12
C ARG A 2 8.12 56.70 13.94
N LYS A 3 7.73 56.45 15.20
CA LYS A 3 8.40 55.48 16.09
C LYS A 3 8.10 54.01 15.70
N LEU A 4 6.90 53.73 15.20
CA LEU A 4 6.48 52.39 14.74
C LEU A 4 7.23 51.96 13.48
N VAL A 5 7.40 52.88 12.52
CA VAL A 5 8.15 52.62 11.28
C VAL A 5 9.63 52.28 11.57
N LYS A 6 10.23 52.90 12.59
CA LYS A 6 11.63 52.68 12.97
C LYS A 6 11.85 51.33 13.67
N ALA A 7 10.83 50.82 14.36
CA ALA A 7 10.86 49.51 15.01
C ALA A 7 10.76 48.38 13.98
N ILE A 8 9.83 48.48 13.02
CA ILE A 8 9.66 47.48 11.94
C ILE A 8 10.92 47.36 11.08
N ARG A 9 11.56 48.49 10.72
CA ARG A 9 12.79 48.50 9.93
C ARG A 9 14.00 47.87 10.65
N ARG A 10 14.00 47.83 11.99
CA ARG A 10 15.06 47.20 12.79
C ARG A 10 14.93 45.66 12.78
N VAL A 11 13.71 45.14 12.78
CA VAL A 11 13.44 43.69 12.71
C VAL A 11 13.88 43.10 11.37
N TYR A 12 13.58 43.77 10.26
CA TYR A 12 13.98 43.32 8.91
C TYR A 12 15.51 43.30 8.72
N ARG A 13 16.24 44.22 9.35
CA ARG A 13 17.72 44.27 9.30
C ARG A 13 18.42 43.28 10.24
N SER A 14 17.69 42.63 11.14
CA SER A 14 18.25 41.72 12.14
C SER A 14 18.09 40.24 11.78
N GLY A 15 17.56 39.90 10.60
CA GLY A 15 17.17 38.53 10.24
C GLY A 15 17.81 37.90 9.00
N GLU A 16 18.64 38.59 8.21
CA GLU A 16 19.16 38.07 6.93
C GLU A 16 20.44 37.21 7.06
N LYS A 17 20.50 36.30 8.05
CA LYS A 17 21.67 35.45 8.33
C LYS A 17 21.57 34.01 7.81
N GLY A 18 20.70 33.71 6.85
CA GLY A 18 20.63 32.38 6.26
C GLY A 18 20.07 32.43 4.86
N PHE A 19 20.68 31.67 3.96
CA PHE A 19 20.45 31.60 2.51
C PHE A 19 21.30 32.54 1.67
N THR A 20 22.61 32.35 1.75
CA THR A 20 23.47 32.69 0.60
C THR A 20 23.06 31.84 -0.61
N LEU A 21 23.20 32.37 -1.83
CA LEU A 21 22.90 31.62 -3.07
C LEU A 21 23.72 30.33 -3.17
N ILE A 22 24.95 30.34 -2.65
CA ILE A 22 25.83 29.17 -2.67
C ILE A 22 25.38 28.08 -1.69
N GLU A 23 24.82 28.44 -0.52
CA GLU A 23 24.21 27.46 0.39
C GLU A 23 23.04 26.75 -0.29
N LEU A 24 22.18 27.50 -0.99
CA LEU A 24 21.07 26.89 -1.73
C LEU A 24 21.57 25.98 -2.84
N LEU A 25 22.60 26.40 -3.57
CA LEU A 25 23.18 25.65 -4.69
C LEU A 25 23.76 24.31 -4.24
N VAL A 26 24.52 24.29 -3.15
CA VAL A 26 25.12 23.04 -2.64
C VAL A 26 24.03 22.10 -2.12
N VAL A 27 23.01 22.62 -1.43
CA VAL A 27 21.90 21.80 -0.91
C VAL A 27 21.12 21.13 -2.04
N ILE A 28 20.70 21.87 -3.07
CA ILE A 28 19.98 21.27 -4.20
C ILE A 28 20.87 20.30 -4.98
N GLY A 29 22.19 20.54 -5.04
CA GLY A 29 23.16 19.62 -5.62
C GLY A 29 23.21 18.28 -4.89
N ILE A 30 23.24 18.30 -3.56
CA ILE A 30 23.20 17.09 -2.73
C ILE A 30 21.84 16.39 -2.88
N LEU A 31 20.72 17.13 -2.85
CA LEU A 31 19.39 16.55 -3.03
C LEU A 31 19.24 15.89 -4.41
N ALA A 32 19.77 16.49 -5.48
CA ALA A 32 19.76 15.90 -6.81
C ALA A 32 20.57 14.59 -6.87
N ALA A 33 21.75 14.55 -6.25
CA ALA A 33 22.57 13.34 -6.18
C ALA A 33 21.88 12.22 -5.37
N LEU A 34 21.32 12.55 -4.20
CA LEU A 34 20.60 11.59 -3.36
C LEU A 34 19.33 11.06 -4.04
N ALA A 35 18.55 11.92 -4.69
CA ALA A 35 17.35 11.50 -5.42
C ALA A 35 17.69 10.51 -6.56
N GLY A 36 18.81 10.70 -7.26
CA GLY A 36 19.27 9.79 -8.31
C GLY A 36 19.55 8.36 -7.80
N VAL A 37 20.22 8.22 -6.65
CA VAL A 37 20.57 6.90 -6.09
C VAL A 37 19.36 6.22 -5.43
N VAL A 38 18.57 6.99 -4.68
CA VAL A 38 17.42 6.45 -3.93
C VAL A 38 16.33 5.90 -4.86
N THR A 39 16.09 6.55 -6.00
CA THR A 39 15.06 6.11 -6.95
C THR A 39 15.33 4.72 -7.51
N LEU A 40 16.59 4.39 -7.85
CA LEU A 40 16.98 3.04 -8.30
C LEU A 40 16.79 1.96 -7.22
N GLY A 41 16.92 2.32 -5.94
CA GLY A 41 16.68 1.40 -4.83
C GLY A 41 15.19 1.15 -4.58
N VAL A 42 14.35 2.17 -4.67
CA VAL A 42 12.91 2.07 -4.33
C VAL A 42 12.09 1.35 -5.41
N THR A 43 12.44 1.47 -6.69
CA THR A 43 11.70 0.84 -7.79
C THR A 43 11.65 -0.70 -7.68
N GLN A 44 12.69 -1.32 -7.12
CA GLN A 44 12.74 -2.76 -6.85
C GLN A 44 11.65 -3.21 -5.85
N PHE A 45 11.34 -2.40 -4.83
CA PHE A 45 10.40 -2.77 -3.78
C PHE A 45 8.94 -2.61 -4.18
N ILE A 46 8.65 -1.80 -5.20
CA ILE A 46 7.27 -1.57 -5.67
C ILE A 46 6.70 -2.85 -6.32
N GLY A 47 7.53 -3.66 -6.99
CA GLY A 47 7.11 -4.92 -7.59
C GLY A 47 6.84 -6.02 -6.56
N SER A 48 7.77 -6.22 -5.61
CA SER A 48 7.64 -7.27 -4.60
C SER A 48 6.49 -7.01 -3.62
N GLY A 49 6.21 -5.75 -3.27
CA GLY A 49 5.09 -5.42 -2.38
C GLY A 49 3.72 -5.83 -2.94
N GLN A 50 3.53 -5.73 -4.26
CA GLN A 50 2.30 -6.14 -4.92
C GLN A 50 2.15 -7.67 -4.97
N GLU A 51 3.25 -8.38 -5.24
CA GLU A 51 3.26 -9.85 -5.28
C GLU A 51 2.98 -10.44 -3.90
N GLU A 52 3.62 -9.92 -2.85
CA GLU A 52 3.38 -10.35 -1.46
C GLU A 52 1.96 -10.03 -0.98
N ALA A 53 1.41 -8.89 -1.39
CA ALA A 53 0.02 -8.55 -1.10
C ALA A 53 -0.96 -9.56 -1.74
N CYS A 54 -0.73 -9.95 -3.00
CA CYS A 54 -1.57 -10.94 -3.66
C CYS A 54 -1.48 -12.33 -3.01
N GLN A 55 -0.26 -12.77 -2.67
CA GLN A 55 -0.07 -14.04 -1.97
C GLN A 55 -0.78 -14.05 -0.61
N THR A 56 -0.74 -12.93 0.10
CA THR A 56 -1.45 -12.74 1.37
C THR A 56 -2.96 -12.82 1.17
N ASP A 57 -3.52 -12.13 0.17
CA ASP A 57 -4.94 -12.17 -0.13
C ASP A 57 -5.40 -13.59 -0.52
N TRP A 58 -4.63 -14.28 -1.37
CA TRP A 58 -4.90 -15.67 -1.73
C TRP A 58 -4.92 -16.58 -0.50
N HIS A 59 -3.95 -16.43 0.41
CA HIS A 59 -3.86 -17.23 1.62
C HIS A 59 -5.03 -16.95 2.58
N ASN A 60 -5.46 -15.68 2.68
CA ASN A 60 -6.62 -15.28 3.47
C ASN A 60 -7.90 -15.94 2.93
N VAL A 61 -8.11 -15.92 1.61
CA VAL A 61 -9.27 -16.59 0.98
C VAL A 61 -9.20 -18.10 1.17
N GLN A 62 -8.03 -18.72 0.98
CA GLN A 62 -7.83 -20.16 1.19
C GLN A 62 -8.16 -20.58 2.62
N THR A 63 -7.73 -19.79 3.61
CA THR A 63 -8.03 -20.04 5.02
C THR A 63 -9.52 -19.87 5.33
N ALA A 64 -10.16 -18.84 4.75
CA ALA A 64 -11.59 -18.61 4.90
C ALA A 64 -12.45 -19.74 4.31
N VAL A 65 -12.07 -20.27 3.13
CA VAL A 65 -12.73 -21.43 2.51
C VAL A 65 -12.59 -22.67 3.39
N ALA A 66 -11.38 -22.94 3.89
CA ALA A 66 -11.13 -24.08 4.77
C ALA A 66 -11.98 -23.99 6.06
N ALA A 67 -12.04 -22.81 6.69
CA ALA A 67 -12.90 -22.57 7.85
C ALA A 67 -14.38 -22.81 7.52
N CYS A 68 -14.87 -22.27 6.40
CA CYS A 68 -16.25 -22.44 5.96
C CYS A 68 -16.62 -23.91 5.73
N MET A 69 -15.73 -24.69 5.11
CA MET A 69 -15.95 -26.11 4.85
C MET A 69 -15.98 -26.94 6.14
N VAL A 70 -15.12 -26.61 7.12
CA VAL A 70 -15.10 -27.28 8.43
C VAL A 70 -16.36 -26.95 9.22
N ASP A 71 -16.72 -25.68 9.34
CA ASP A 71 -17.88 -25.22 10.12
C ASP A 71 -19.20 -25.76 9.57
N ARG A 72 -19.27 -25.99 8.25
CA ARG A 72 -20.47 -26.55 7.59
C ARG A 72 -20.41 -28.04 7.34
N VAL A 73 -19.35 -28.73 7.78
CA VAL A 73 -19.17 -30.18 7.61
C VAL A 73 -19.31 -30.57 6.13
N GLN A 74 -18.76 -29.77 5.22
CA GLN A 74 -18.78 -30.03 3.78
C GLN A 74 -17.59 -30.90 3.37
N THR A 75 -17.86 -32.00 2.69
CA THR A 75 -16.82 -32.85 2.05
C THR A 75 -16.38 -32.31 0.70
N THR A 76 -17.19 -31.45 0.10
CA THR A 76 -16.92 -30.76 -1.16
C THR A 76 -17.30 -29.30 -1.02
N CYS A 77 -16.46 -28.40 -1.54
CA CYS A 77 -16.72 -26.97 -1.52
C CYS A 77 -17.97 -26.65 -2.35
N GLY A 78 -19.00 -26.14 -1.67
CA GLY A 78 -20.24 -25.66 -2.27
C GLY A 78 -20.76 -24.42 -1.53
N PRO A 79 -21.91 -23.87 -1.93
CA PRO A 79 -22.42 -22.62 -1.35
C PRO A 79 -22.56 -22.71 0.18
N PRO A 80 -22.16 -21.66 0.93
CA PRO A 80 -21.59 -20.39 0.47
C PRO A 80 -20.05 -20.36 0.44
N CYS A 81 -19.38 -21.50 0.57
CA CYS A 81 -17.92 -21.61 0.64
C CYS A 81 -17.24 -21.55 -0.74
N ASP A 82 -18.03 -21.58 -1.82
CA ASP A 82 -17.60 -21.64 -3.23
C ASP A 82 -17.54 -20.28 -3.93
N SER A 83 -17.78 -19.19 -3.19
CA SER A 83 -17.73 -17.82 -3.70
C SER A 83 -17.19 -16.86 -2.64
N THR A 84 -16.45 -15.83 -3.06
CA THR A 84 -15.96 -14.78 -2.15
C THR A 84 -17.11 -13.99 -1.53
N ASP A 85 -18.20 -13.77 -2.28
CA ASP A 85 -19.42 -13.13 -1.79
C ASP A 85 -20.12 -13.97 -0.70
N GLY A 86 -20.19 -15.29 -0.89
CA GLY A 86 -20.72 -16.21 0.11
C GLY A 86 -19.90 -16.24 1.41
N LEU A 87 -18.57 -16.15 1.28
CA LEU A 87 -17.65 -16.04 2.42
C LEU A 87 -17.80 -14.70 3.17
N VAL A 88 -18.03 -13.59 2.47
CA VAL A 88 -18.29 -12.28 3.10
C VAL A 88 -19.65 -12.28 3.79
N THR A 89 -20.70 -12.72 3.11
CA THR A 89 -22.06 -12.78 3.66
C THR A 89 -22.14 -13.72 4.88
N SER A 90 -21.33 -14.79 4.89
CA SER A 90 -21.23 -15.71 6.03
C SER A 90 -20.18 -15.30 7.07
N ASN A 91 -19.58 -14.12 6.96
CA ASN A 91 -18.61 -13.57 7.92
C ASN A 91 -17.32 -14.38 8.11
N TYR A 92 -16.88 -15.12 7.07
CA TYR A 92 -15.53 -15.70 6.98
C TYR A 92 -14.52 -14.72 6.39
N LEU A 93 -15.00 -13.76 5.59
CA LEU A 93 -14.22 -12.61 5.09
C LEU A 93 -14.89 -11.30 5.53
N LEU A 94 -14.09 -10.29 5.85
CA LEU A 94 -14.59 -8.97 6.24
C LEU A 94 -15.01 -8.11 5.04
N SER A 95 -14.41 -8.37 3.87
CA SER A 95 -14.71 -7.68 2.62
C SER A 95 -14.35 -8.56 1.44
N SER A 96 -14.92 -8.27 0.26
CA SER A 96 -14.49 -8.93 -0.96
C SER A 96 -13.02 -8.58 -1.24
N PRO A 97 -12.17 -9.57 -1.56
CA PRO A 97 -10.79 -9.30 -1.95
C PRO A 97 -10.77 -8.59 -3.32
N LEU A 98 -9.67 -7.89 -3.61
CA LEU A 98 -9.50 -7.15 -4.87
C LEU A 98 -9.25 -8.07 -6.06
N GLY A 99 -8.62 -9.23 -5.81
CA GLY A 99 -8.40 -10.27 -6.81
C GLY A 99 -9.66 -11.09 -7.11
N ALA A 100 -9.73 -11.63 -8.33
CA ALA A 100 -10.72 -12.63 -8.69
C ALA A 100 -10.22 -14.02 -8.27
N TYR A 101 -11.00 -14.75 -7.48
CA TYR A 101 -10.67 -16.10 -7.03
C TYR A 101 -11.80 -17.07 -7.38
N SER A 102 -11.43 -18.26 -7.83
CA SER A 102 -12.34 -19.39 -8.00
C SER A 102 -11.99 -20.48 -6.99
N MET A 103 -13.03 -21.16 -6.50
CA MET A 103 -12.90 -22.26 -5.56
C MET A 103 -13.19 -23.57 -6.29
N GLY A 104 -12.24 -24.50 -6.27
CA GLY A 104 -12.45 -25.85 -6.77
C GLY A 104 -13.30 -26.68 -5.81
N THR A 105 -13.82 -27.82 -6.28
CA THR A 105 -14.69 -28.73 -5.52
C THR A 105 -14.04 -29.27 -4.22
N THR A 106 -12.72 -29.23 -4.11
CA THR A 106 -11.97 -29.65 -2.92
C THR A 106 -11.67 -28.51 -1.94
N GLY A 107 -12.10 -27.27 -2.23
CA GLY A 107 -11.76 -26.09 -1.45
C GLY A 107 -10.41 -25.46 -1.83
N LEU A 108 -9.78 -25.90 -2.90
CA LEU A 108 -8.58 -25.27 -3.44
C LEU A 108 -8.95 -23.95 -4.11
N VAL A 109 -8.34 -22.86 -3.67
CA VAL A 109 -8.53 -21.53 -4.24
C VAL A 109 -7.53 -21.30 -5.37
N THR A 110 -8.00 -20.86 -6.52
CA THR A 110 -7.17 -20.45 -7.67
C THR A 110 -7.46 -19.00 -8.02
N ASN A 111 -6.42 -18.22 -8.27
CA ASN A 111 -6.57 -16.86 -8.77
C ASN A 111 -6.98 -16.93 -10.25
N VAL A 112 -8.06 -16.22 -10.62
CA VAL A 112 -8.61 -16.18 -11.99
C VAL A 112 -8.24 -14.89 -12.72
N GLY A 113 -7.57 -13.96 -12.03
CA GLY A 113 -6.98 -12.75 -12.60
C GLY A 113 -5.57 -12.99 -13.13
N ASN A 114 -5.09 -12.07 -13.98
CA ASN A 114 -3.72 -12.12 -14.52
C ASN A 114 -2.71 -12.15 -13.35
N THR A 115 -1.75 -13.07 -13.38
CA THR A 115 -0.61 -13.08 -12.47
C THR A 115 0.25 -11.82 -12.67
N PRO A 116 0.74 -11.14 -11.61
CA PRO A 116 0.68 -11.53 -10.20
C PRO A 116 -0.47 -10.90 -9.40
N CYS A 117 -1.28 -10.02 -9.99
CA CYS A 117 -2.54 -9.46 -9.47
C CYS A 117 -3.16 -8.63 -10.62
N PRO A 118 -4.49 -8.40 -10.68
CA PRO A 118 -5.07 -7.43 -11.61
C PRO A 118 -4.49 -6.01 -11.46
#